data_AF-A0A931ZUA0-F1
#
_entry.id   AF-A0A931ZUA0-F1
#
_cell.length_a   1.000
_cell.length_b   1.000
_cell.length_c   1.000
_cell.angle_alpha   90.00
_cell.angle_beta   90.00
_cell.angle_gamma   90.00
#
_symmetry.space_group_name_H-M   'P 1'
#
loop_
_entity.id
_entity.type
_entity.pdbx_description
1 polymer ?
#
loop_
_entity_poly.entity_id
_entity_poly.type
_entity_poly.pdbx_seq_one_letter_code
_entity_poly.pdbx_strand_id
1 'polypeptide(L)'
;MRLGPLRAGAMLTILLTLALPALAQDIGEITVDIIERFLRAYTAEQGEKQNTETLREELTEKIRAFNACAEGWRAAGNVIGGGVAGIAARAALKAKCGATSDEGWRKELAKLDENPEKAANAAGKFKGGQYGLVKDRIVGFLAGASGYSDSEKAALNGRKAELNRLLAREVAAARPAYATAGGGGERGGRGRRGGVRPNVWTADLTWEYIGDLFGMLYLSGANMFEAEYKSGEWTQWEIKQSCEPDQRSLVERAFLGADPEASTHSEWWRVRSIDSYKETDSEGKDVERADTALIEALFKWDEQNVQAAKEAESAAAQAQSRQEREAQQYAARIYRAMRELVRARGRMPGEKEGNELMVPAMWGALWNLGALGTMLGGQPTAESIKGATVGTPSLTTPAGTFATRHIRFRANDGGTLEWWLSEQVPGGQAKFVHTEPAAEAEAEPAEEGKQACTVNLTTMELIAKGTGAKSELGVK
;
A
#
# COMPACT_ATOMS: atom_id res chain seq x y z
N MET A 1 -31.95 15.89 -72.52
CA MET A 1 -31.77 17.05 -71.64
C MET A 1 -30.43 16.86 -70.93
N ARG A 2 -29.29 17.38 -71.42
CA ARG A 2 -28.76 18.75 -71.35
C ARG A 2 -28.73 19.34 -69.91
N LEU A 3 -27.49 19.34 -69.35
CA LEU A 3 -26.75 20.37 -68.59
C LEU A 3 -27.36 20.99 -67.31
N GLY A 4 -26.52 21.06 -66.25
CA GLY A 4 -26.76 21.65 -64.91
C GLY A 4 -26.89 23.19 -64.87
N PRO A 5 -26.51 23.94 -63.79
CA PRO A 5 -25.59 23.59 -62.70
C PRO A 5 -25.89 24.15 -61.26
N LEU A 6 -24.96 23.88 -60.34
CA LEU A 6 -24.47 24.72 -59.21
C LEU A 6 -25.47 25.28 -58.16
N ARG A 7 -25.32 24.79 -56.92
CA ARG A 7 -25.20 25.68 -55.74
C ARG A 7 -24.13 25.16 -54.78
N ALA A 8 -23.14 26.01 -54.56
CA ALA A 8 -22.10 25.89 -53.56
C ALA A 8 -22.68 26.06 -52.15
N GLY A 9 -22.29 25.17 -51.23
CA GLY A 9 -22.47 25.34 -49.80
C GLY A 9 -21.14 25.01 -49.12
N ALA A 10 -20.42 26.04 -48.72
CA ALA A 10 -19.17 25.92 -47.98
C ALA A 10 -19.45 25.37 -46.58
N MET A 11 -18.95 24.16 -46.27
CA MET A 11 -18.75 23.74 -44.88
C MET A 11 -17.34 24.10 -44.46
N LEU A 12 -17.26 25.16 -43.67
CA LEU A 12 -16.11 25.60 -42.91
C LEU A 12 -15.78 24.52 -41.86
N THR A 13 -14.77 23.68 -42.12
CA THR A 13 -14.23 22.74 -41.15
C THR A 13 -13.43 23.52 -40.11
N ILE A 14 -14.06 23.84 -38.98
CA ILE A 14 -13.36 24.35 -37.80
C ILE A 14 -12.65 23.15 -37.15
N LEU A 15 -11.35 23.04 -37.40
CA LEU A 15 -10.42 22.23 -36.59
C LEU A 15 -10.33 22.89 -35.20
N LEU A 16 -11.16 22.43 -34.26
CA LEU A 16 -10.91 22.64 -32.84
C LEU A 16 -9.97 21.53 -32.36
N THR A 17 -8.66 21.77 -32.39
CA THR A 17 -7.68 20.97 -31.67
C THR A 17 -7.84 21.24 -30.17
N LEU A 18 -8.74 20.51 -29.51
CA LEU A 18 -8.73 20.36 -28.06
C LEU A 18 -7.56 19.44 -27.69
N ALA A 19 -6.46 20.07 -27.29
CA ALA A 19 -5.35 19.37 -26.65
C ALA A 19 -5.78 18.92 -25.24
N LEU A 20 -6.14 17.65 -25.10
CA LEU A 20 -6.18 16.93 -23.83
C LEU A 20 -4.82 16.24 -23.60
N PRO A 21 -4.38 16.11 -22.34
CA PRO A 21 -3.03 15.65 -22.03
C PRO A 21 -2.89 14.16 -22.34
N ALA A 22 -1.94 13.84 -23.22
CA ALA A 22 -1.50 12.49 -23.50
C ALA A 22 -0.88 11.86 -22.24
N LEU A 23 -1.58 10.88 -21.66
CA LEU A 23 -1.09 10.05 -20.56
C LEU A 23 -0.05 9.03 -21.07
N ALA A 24 0.91 8.79 -20.18
CA ALA A 24 2.16 8.04 -20.27
C ALA A 24 2.33 7.03 -21.42
N GLN A 25 3.27 7.32 -22.32
CA GLN A 25 3.94 6.29 -23.13
C GLN A 25 5.06 5.68 -22.28
N ASP A 26 5.30 4.36 -22.39
CA ASP A 26 6.39 3.69 -21.69
C ASP A 26 7.74 4.31 -22.08
N ILE A 27 8.60 4.58 -21.09
CA ILE A 27 9.97 5.01 -21.38
C ILE A 27 10.72 3.70 -21.61
N GLY A 28 10.99 3.43 -22.89
CA GLY A 28 11.88 2.35 -23.29
C GLY A 28 13.30 2.54 -22.73
N GLU A 29 14.25 1.87 -23.34
CA GLU A 29 15.65 1.87 -22.93
C GLU A 29 16.25 3.30 -22.80
N ILE A 30 17.03 3.58 -21.76
CA ILE A 30 17.74 4.88 -21.63
C ILE A 30 18.84 4.98 -22.70
N THR A 31 18.54 5.71 -23.76
CA THR A 31 19.48 6.01 -24.85
C THR A 31 20.17 7.36 -24.68
N VAL A 32 21.19 7.64 -25.50
CA VAL A 32 21.88 8.93 -25.55
C VAL A 32 20.90 10.08 -25.85
N ASP A 33 19.94 9.89 -26.75
CA ASP A 33 18.91 10.90 -27.06
C ASP A 33 18.03 11.23 -25.84
N ILE A 34 17.64 10.19 -25.08
CA ILE A 34 16.84 10.38 -23.86
C ILE A 34 17.65 11.16 -22.81
N ILE A 35 18.95 10.87 -22.67
CA ILE A 35 19.83 11.64 -21.77
C ILE A 35 19.93 13.09 -22.21
N GLU A 36 20.05 13.39 -23.51
CA GLU A 36 20.08 14.77 -24.00
C GLU A 36 18.76 15.52 -23.77
N ARG A 37 17.63 14.84 -23.97
CA ARG A 37 16.29 15.37 -23.65
C ARG A 37 16.15 15.63 -22.16
N PHE A 38 16.66 14.72 -21.33
CA PHE A 38 16.70 14.87 -19.88
C PHE A 38 17.51 16.11 -19.46
N LEU A 39 18.68 16.33 -20.04
CA LEU A 39 19.52 17.50 -19.68
C LEU A 39 18.83 18.84 -20.02
N ARG A 40 18.13 18.90 -21.17
CA ARG A 40 17.32 20.07 -21.53
C ARG A 40 16.15 20.26 -20.57
N ALA A 41 15.46 19.19 -20.22
CA ALA A 41 14.37 19.21 -19.24
C ALA A 41 14.85 19.65 -17.85
N TYR A 42 15.97 19.11 -17.38
CA TYR A 42 16.55 19.44 -16.08
C TYR A 42 16.93 20.91 -16.00
N THR A 43 17.52 21.47 -17.06
CA THR A 43 17.84 22.91 -17.13
C THR A 43 16.58 23.78 -17.00
N ALA A 44 15.49 23.40 -17.67
CA ALA A 44 14.22 24.11 -17.58
C ALA A 44 13.57 23.95 -16.18
N GLU A 45 13.65 22.77 -15.57
CA GLU A 45 13.20 22.53 -14.20
C GLU A 45 13.90 23.48 -13.21
N GLN A 46 15.23 23.60 -13.31
CA GLN A 46 16.01 24.43 -12.41
C GLN A 46 15.75 25.92 -12.64
N GLY A 47 15.60 26.35 -13.89
CA GLY A 47 15.24 27.72 -14.22
C GLY A 47 13.89 28.11 -13.60
N GLU A 48 12.89 27.24 -13.70
CA GLU A 48 11.56 27.50 -13.13
C GLU A 48 11.57 27.47 -11.59
N LYS A 49 12.36 26.58 -10.97
CA LYS A 49 12.56 26.57 -9.51
C LYS A 49 13.15 27.88 -9.02
N GLN A 50 14.17 28.40 -9.69
CA GLN A 50 14.79 29.69 -9.35
C GLN A 50 13.81 30.86 -9.53
N ASN A 51 13.05 30.87 -10.63
CA ASN A 51 12.07 31.92 -10.90
C ASN A 51 10.93 31.98 -9.87
N THR A 52 10.61 30.85 -9.24
CA THR A 52 9.50 30.72 -8.29
C THR A 52 9.93 30.69 -6.83
N GLU A 53 11.24 30.68 -6.56
CA GLU A 53 11.82 30.54 -5.21
C GLU A 53 11.36 31.65 -4.26
N THR A 54 11.48 32.91 -4.67
CA THR A 54 11.06 34.05 -3.84
C THR A 54 9.57 34.03 -3.53
N LEU A 55 8.73 33.70 -4.51
CA LEU A 55 7.28 33.62 -4.32
C LEU A 55 6.91 32.45 -3.39
N ARG A 56 7.62 31.33 -3.50
CA ARG A 56 7.46 30.15 -2.65
C ARG A 56 7.83 30.46 -1.20
N GLU A 57 8.93 31.17 -0.97
CA GLU A 57 9.34 31.63 0.36
C GLU A 57 8.28 32.56 0.97
N GLU A 58 7.80 33.54 0.19
CA GLU A 58 6.76 34.47 0.60
C GLU A 58 5.46 33.75 1.00
N LEU A 59 5.00 32.79 0.19
CA LEU A 59 3.80 32.01 0.49
C LEU A 59 3.99 31.13 1.73
N THR A 60 5.16 30.52 1.87
CA THR A 60 5.49 29.70 3.06
C THR A 60 5.51 30.55 4.32
N GLU A 61 6.06 31.76 4.25
CA GLU A 61 6.05 32.71 5.36
C GLU A 61 4.64 33.16 5.71
N LYS A 62 3.80 33.48 4.72
CA LYS A 62 2.38 33.82 4.93
C LYS A 62 1.61 32.70 5.62
N ILE A 63 1.79 31.45 5.17
CA ILE A 63 1.17 30.27 5.79
C ILE A 63 1.66 30.12 7.24
N ARG A 64 2.96 30.24 7.49
CA ARG A 64 3.54 30.14 8.84
C ARG A 64 3.00 31.23 9.77
N ALA A 65 2.99 32.49 9.32
CA ALA A 65 2.51 33.62 10.09
C ALA A 65 1.03 33.50 10.43
N PHE A 66 0.21 33.06 9.46
CA PHE A 66 -1.21 32.81 9.68
C PHE A 66 -1.44 31.70 10.70
N ASN A 67 -0.74 30.56 10.58
CA ASN A 67 -0.91 29.44 11.50
C ASN A 67 -0.50 29.81 12.93
N ALA A 68 0.62 30.51 13.11
CA ALA A 68 1.05 31.00 14.41
C ALA A 68 0.00 31.95 15.04
N CYS A 69 -0.58 32.86 14.25
CA CYS A 69 -1.66 33.75 14.71
C CYS A 69 -2.93 32.98 15.08
N ALA A 70 -3.36 32.04 14.23
CA ALA A 70 -4.56 31.25 14.42
C ALA A 70 -4.44 30.33 15.65
N GLU A 71 -3.29 29.70 15.88
CA GLU A 71 -3.00 28.91 17.07
C GLU A 71 -3.00 29.75 18.35
N GLY A 72 -2.32 30.90 18.33
CA GLY A 72 -2.33 31.84 19.47
C GLY A 72 -3.74 32.31 19.82
N TRP A 73 -4.58 32.54 18.81
CA TRP A 73 -5.97 32.95 19.02
C TRP A 73 -6.86 31.82 19.57
N ARG A 74 -6.62 30.57 19.14
CA ARG A 74 -7.29 29.38 19.68
C ARG A 74 -6.87 29.08 21.13
N ALA A 75 -5.58 29.22 21.44
CA ALA A 75 -5.03 29.00 22.78
C ALA A 75 -5.54 30.02 23.81
N ALA A 76 -5.88 31.24 23.37
CA ALA A 76 -6.44 32.29 24.24
C ALA A 76 -7.90 32.07 24.67
N GLY A 77 -8.50 30.91 24.38
CA GLY A 77 -9.85 30.56 24.85
C GLY A 77 -10.99 31.37 24.22
N ASN A 78 -10.72 32.14 23.15
CA ASN A 78 -11.73 32.95 22.45
C ASN A 78 -12.69 32.13 21.56
N VAL A 79 -12.78 30.82 21.79
CA VAL A 79 -13.72 29.91 21.12
C VAL A 79 -14.98 29.85 21.97
N ILE A 80 -15.87 30.82 21.82
CA ILE A 80 -17.25 30.70 22.33
C ILE A 80 -17.89 29.51 21.60
N GLY A 81 -18.43 28.57 22.37
CA GLY A 81 -18.82 27.23 21.93
C GLY A 81 -19.61 27.19 20.62
N GLY A 82 -19.08 26.42 19.66
CA GLY A 82 -19.73 26.10 18.40
C GLY A 82 -18.79 26.18 17.21
N GLY A 83 -17.92 25.17 17.04
CA GLY A 83 -17.25 24.82 15.78
C GLY A 83 -16.37 25.90 15.12
N VAL A 84 -15.14 25.54 14.77
CA VAL A 84 -14.19 26.36 13.99
C VAL A 84 -14.69 26.71 12.56
N ALA A 85 -15.93 26.35 12.21
CA ALA A 85 -16.54 26.51 10.89
C ALA A 85 -17.50 27.72 10.74
N GLY A 86 -17.84 28.45 11.80
CA GLY A 86 -18.82 29.55 11.74
C GLY A 86 -18.33 30.82 11.02
N ILE A 87 -19.23 31.54 10.34
CA ILE A 87 -18.95 32.83 9.65
C ILE A 87 -18.30 33.85 10.60
N ALA A 88 -18.71 33.87 11.88
CA ALA A 88 -18.13 34.76 12.90
C ALA A 88 -16.67 34.43 13.23
N ALA A 89 -16.30 33.15 13.29
CA ALA A 89 -14.92 32.72 13.51
C ALA A 89 -14.03 33.08 12.31
N ARG A 90 -14.53 32.91 11.08
CA ARG A 90 -13.83 33.32 9.85
C ARG A 90 -13.65 34.84 9.78
N ALA A 91 -14.67 35.61 10.16
CA ALA A 91 -14.59 37.07 10.21
C ALA A 91 -13.56 37.56 11.26
N ALA A 92 -13.51 36.90 12.43
CA ALA A 92 -12.55 37.23 13.47
C ALA A 92 -11.10 36.84 13.10
N LEU A 93 -10.90 35.68 12.48
CA LEU A 93 -9.61 35.29 11.90
C LEU A 93 -9.14 36.29 10.84
N LYS A 94 -10.03 36.73 9.95
CA LYS A 94 -9.70 37.76 8.96
C LYS A 94 -9.30 39.08 9.60
N ALA A 95 -10.01 39.50 10.65
CA ALA A 95 -9.73 40.75 11.35
C ALA A 95 -8.43 40.71 12.17
N LYS A 96 -8.01 39.54 12.66
CA LYS A 96 -6.83 39.39 13.54
C LYS A 96 -5.59 38.86 12.83
N CYS A 97 -5.77 37.91 11.94
CA CYS A 97 -4.70 37.20 11.23
C CYS A 97 -4.63 37.56 9.74
N GLY A 98 -5.41 38.54 9.28
CA GLY A 98 -5.37 39.08 7.92
C GLY A 98 -6.02 38.21 6.84
N ALA A 99 -6.36 36.96 7.15
CA ALA A 99 -7.01 36.01 6.23
C ALA A 99 -8.05 35.14 6.94
N THR A 100 -8.96 34.56 6.17
CA THR A 100 -10.00 33.64 6.68
C THR A 100 -9.51 32.19 6.77
N SER A 101 -8.49 31.83 5.99
CA SER A 101 -7.85 30.50 5.93
C SER A 101 -6.49 30.62 5.22
N ASP A 102 -5.64 29.59 5.33
CA ASP A 102 -4.38 29.45 4.57
C ASP A 102 -4.55 28.69 3.24
N GLU A 103 -5.75 28.22 2.95
CA GLU A 103 -6.07 27.36 1.80
C GLU A 103 -5.70 27.98 0.44
N GLY A 104 -5.93 29.29 0.28
CA GLY A 104 -5.57 30.00 -0.96
C GLY A 104 -4.07 29.98 -1.24
N TRP A 105 -3.26 30.26 -0.20
CA TRP A 105 -1.80 30.21 -0.32
C TRP A 105 -1.29 28.78 -0.51
N ARG A 106 -1.92 27.78 0.11
CA ARG A 106 -1.57 26.36 -0.11
C ARG A 106 -1.87 25.92 -1.54
N LYS A 107 -3.00 26.33 -2.11
CA LYS A 107 -3.35 26.07 -3.52
C LYS A 107 -2.36 26.75 -4.47
N GLU A 108 -1.92 27.96 -4.15
CA GLU A 108 -0.92 28.67 -4.93
C GLU A 108 0.47 28.02 -4.82
N LEU A 109 0.87 27.61 -3.62
CA LEU A 109 2.10 26.86 -3.37
C LEU A 109 2.12 25.54 -4.14
N ALA A 110 1.02 24.76 -4.10
CA ALA A 110 0.89 23.52 -4.87
C ALA A 110 1.04 23.74 -6.39
N LYS A 111 0.51 24.84 -6.93
CA LYS A 111 0.71 25.20 -8.34
C LYS A 111 2.18 25.50 -8.65
N LEU A 112 2.88 26.20 -7.76
CA LEU A 112 4.31 26.46 -7.92
C LEU A 112 5.16 25.19 -7.80
N ASP A 113 4.68 24.16 -7.11
CA ASP A 113 5.33 22.85 -7.05
C ASP A 113 5.17 22.05 -8.35
N GLU A 114 4.08 22.24 -9.08
CA GLU A 114 3.86 21.58 -10.38
C GLU A 114 4.60 22.24 -11.55
N ASN A 115 4.87 23.55 -11.48
CA ASN A 115 5.44 24.32 -12.59
C ASN A 115 6.83 23.83 -13.06
N PRO A 116 7.78 23.50 -12.16
CA PRO A 116 9.08 22.99 -12.58
C PRO A 116 8.99 21.73 -13.41
N GLU A 117 8.12 20.79 -13.03
CA GLU A 117 7.94 19.54 -13.77
C GLU A 117 7.24 19.78 -15.12
N LYS A 118 6.29 20.73 -15.20
CA LYS A 118 5.67 21.14 -16.48
C LYS A 118 6.70 21.76 -17.42
N ALA A 119 7.55 22.66 -16.92
CA ALA A 119 8.63 23.29 -17.68
C ALA A 119 9.63 22.23 -18.19
N ALA A 120 10.00 21.28 -17.32
CA ALA A 120 10.89 20.18 -17.67
C ALA A 120 10.29 19.28 -18.76
N ASN A 121 9.04 18.87 -18.61
CA ASN A 121 8.35 18.05 -19.60
C ASN A 121 8.28 18.74 -20.97
N ALA A 122 7.94 20.04 -20.99
CA ALA A 122 7.90 20.82 -22.22
C ALA A 122 9.28 20.90 -22.91
N ALA A 123 10.34 21.23 -22.15
CA ALA A 123 11.70 21.40 -22.69
C ALA A 123 12.33 20.08 -23.16
N GLY A 124 12.10 18.98 -22.44
CA GLY A 124 12.56 17.64 -22.82
C GLY A 124 11.68 16.92 -23.84
N LYS A 125 10.53 17.51 -24.20
CA LYS A 125 9.48 16.85 -24.99
C LYS A 125 9.03 15.54 -24.36
N PHE A 126 8.96 15.48 -23.04
CA PHE A 126 8.45 14.34 -22.28
C PHE A 126 6.93 14.46 -22.16
N LYS A 127 6.23 13.32 -22.20
CA LYS A 127 4.77 13.24 -22.05
C LYS A 127 4.41 12.65 -20.69
N GLY A 128 3.25 12.98 -20.14
CA GLY A 128 2.64 12.26 -19.01
C GLY A 128 3.57 11.89 -17.84
N GLY A 129 4.38 12.83 -17.32
CA GLY A 129 5.26 12.59 -16.16
C GLY A 129 6.55 11.80 -16.47
N GLN A 130 6.83 11.51 -17.75
CA GLN A 130 8.02 10.76 -18.16
C GLN A 130 9.34 11.39 -17.68
N TYR A 131 9.40 12.71 -17.56
CA TYR A 131 10.59 13.38 -17.05
C TYR A 131 11.00 12.87 -15.67
N GLY A 132 10.05 12.73 -14.74
CA GLY A 132 10.30 12.22 -13.39
C GLY A 132 10.83 10.79 -13.43
N LEU A 133 10.22 9.92 -14.22
CA LEU A 133 10.64 8.53 -14.37
C LEU A 133 12.06 8.39 -14.97
N VAL A 134 12.42 9.22 -15.96
CA VAL A 134 13.79 9.26 -16.50
C VAL A 134 14.77 9.75 -15.43
N LYS A 135 14.40 10.79 -14.68
CA LYS A 135 15.22 11.33 -13.59
C LYS A 135 15.51 10.24 -12.56
N ASP A 136 14.49 9.52 -12.10
CA ASP A 136 14.62 8.48 -11.09
C ASP A 136 15.48 7.31 -11.58
N ARG A 137 15.33 6.89 -12.85
CA ARG A 137 16.18 5.85 -13.46
C ARG A 137 17.64 6.28 -13.56
N ILE A 138 17.92 7.55 -13.90
CA ILE A 138 19.29 8.07 -13.91
C ILE A 138 19.85 8.14 -12.48
N VAL A 139 19.08 8.64 -11.52
CA VAL A 139 19.50 8.73 -10.11
C VAL A 139 19.81 7.34 -9.54
N GLY A 140 18.95 6.35 -9.78
CA GLY A 140 19.17 4.96 -9.35
C GLY A 140 20.47 4.38 -9.91
N PHE A 141 20.74 4.57 -11.21
CA PHE A 141 22.01 4.13 -11.81
C PHE A 141 23.23 4.74 -11.12
N LEU A 142 23.20 6.06 -10.89
CA LEU A 142 24.31 6.78 -10.25
C LEU A 142 24.46 6.43 -8.76
N ALA A 143 23.37 6.03 -8.11
CA ALA A 143 23.35 5.57 -6.73
C ALA A 143 23.76 4.10 -6.56
N GLY A 144 23.88 3.33 -7.65
CA GLY A 144 24.38 1.96 -7.64
C GLY A 144 23.33 0.87 -7.87
N ALA A 145 22.12 1.22 -8.30
CA ALA A 145 21.08 0.25 -8.62
C ALA A 145 21.50 -0.68 -9.77
N SER A 146 21.04 -1.94 -9.72
CA SER A 146 21.17 -2.94 -10.79
C SER A 146 19.99 -2.86 -11.78
N GLY A 147 19.99 -3.71 -12.83
CA GLY A 147 18.85 -3.83 -13.76
C GLY A 147 18.94 -2.99 -15.04
N TYR A 148 20.14 -2.54 -15.41
CA TYR A 148 20.40 -1.83 -16.65
C TYR A 148 20.94 -2.79 -17.72
N SER A 149 20.46 -2.65 -18.96
CA SER A 149 21.07 -3.33 -20.10
C SER A 149 22.51 -2.81 -20.33
N ASP A 150 23.29 -3.51 -21.15
CA ASP A 150 24.64 -3.06 -21.47
C ASP A 150 24.65 -1.78 -22.33
N SER A 151 23.65 -1.59 -23.20
CA SER A 151 23.44 -0.36 -23.96
C SER A 151 23.05 0.82 -23.07
N GLU A 152 22.22 0.62 -22.04
CA GLU A 152 21.91 1.65 -21.04
C GLU A 152 23.13 2.03 -20.22
N LYS A 153 23.88 1.02 -19.75
CA LYS A 153 25.14 1.27 -19.03
C LYS A 153 26.11 2.07 -19.90
N ALA A 154 26.23 1.75 -21.19
CA ALA A 154 27.10 2.48 -22.10
C ALA A 154 26.65 3.95 -22.26
N ALA A 155 25.35 4.19 -22.48
CA ALA A 155 24.79 5.54 -22.61
C ALA A 155 24.97 6.36 -21.33
N LEU A 156 24.62 5.80 -20.18
CA LEU A 156 24.72 6.45 -18.87
C LEU A 156 26.17 6.69 -18.44
N ASN A 157 27.07 5.71 -18.66
CA ASN A 157 28.49 5.89 -18.37
C ASN A 157 29.11 6.98 -19.25
N GLY A 158 28.69 7.11 -20.51
CA GLY A 158 29.16 8.15 -21.43
C GLY A 158 28.89 9.59 -20.94
N ARG A 159 27.91 9.79 -20.06
CA ARG A 159 27.56 11.10 -19.48
C ARG A 159 27.64 11.13 -17.95
N LYS A 160 28.23 10.12 -17.32
CA LYS A 160 28.21 9.91 -15.87
C LYS A 160 28.76 11.08 -15.06
N ALA A 161 29.83 11.72 -15.52
CA ALA A 161 30.43 12.85 -14.80
C ALA A 161 29.48 14.06 -14.75
N GLU A 162 28.81 14.36 -15.86
CA GLU A 162 27.85 15.47 -15.96
C GLU A 162 26.59 15.17 -15.16
N LEU A 163 26.05 13.95 -15.28
CA LEU A 163 24.85 13.54 -14.55
C LEU A 163 25.11 13.52 -13.03
N ASN A 164 26.27 13.03 -12.57
CA ASN A 164 26.66 13.09 -11.16
C ASN A 164 26.78 14.52 -10.64
N ARG A 165 27.28 15.45 -11.47
CA ARG A 165 27.40 16.86 -11.07
C ARG A 165 26.02 17.50 -10.90
N LEU A 166 25.11 17.23 -11.84
CA LEU A 166 23.77 17.82 -11.83
C LEU A 166 22.90 17.21 -10.72
N LEU A 167 22.95 15.89 -10.54
CA LEU A 167 22.08 15.16 -9.62
C LEU A 167 22.77 14.81 -8.30
N ALA A 168 23.84 15.52 -7.92
CA ALA A 168 24.65 15.16 -6.76
C ALA A 168 23.82 15.06 -5.46
N ARG A 169 22.85 15.97 -5.28
CA ARG A 169 21.99 15.99 -4.09
C ARG A 169 20.98 14.85 -4.11
N GLU A 170 20.34 14.62 -5.25
CA GLU A 170 19.36 13.56 -5.47
C GLU A 170 20.01 12.18 -5.33
N VAL A 171 21.21 11.99 -5.90
CA VAL A 171 22.01 10.77 -5.74
C VAL A 171 22.44 10.59 -4.29
N ALA A 172 22.84 11.66 -3.59
CA ALA A 172 23.19 11.57 -2.17
C ALA A 172 22.00 11.19 -1.28
N ALA A 173 20.80 11.70 -1.57
CA ALA A 173 19.56 11.35 -0.88
C ALA A 173 19.09 9.93 -1.21
N ALA A 174 19.31 9.47 -2.44
CA ALA A 174 18.97 8.12 -2.88
C ALA A 174 19.98 7.06 -2.41
N ARG A 175 21.25 7.42 -2.21
CA ARG A 175 22.30 6.49 -1.80
C ARG A 175 21.96 5.67 -0.57
N PRO A 176 21.41 6.18 0.53
CA PRO A 176 20.95 5.34 1.64
C PRO A 176 20.01 4.23 1.18
N ALA A 177 19.01 4.53 0.35
CA ALA A 177 18.08 3.53 -0.18
C ALA A 177 18.75 2.44 -1.06
N TYR A 178 19.99 2.65 -1.52
CA TYR A 178 20.73 1.71 -2.38
C TYR A 178 22.07 1.22 -1.77
N ALA A 179 22.56 1.87 -0.71
CA ALA A 179 23.85 1.61 -0.06
C ALA A 179 23.67 1.10 1.38
N THR A 180 22.54 1.37 2.03
CA THR A 180 22.20 0.75 3.30
C THR A 180 21.17 -0.35 3.07
N ALA A 181 21.68 -1.57 2.85
CA ALA A 181 21.11 -2.72 3.53
C ALA A 181 21.04 -2.38 5.03
N GLY A 182 19.87 -1.94 5.51
CA GLY A 182 19.58 -1.64 6.90
C GLY A 182 19.39 -0.14 7.23
N GLY A 183 18.14 0.29 7.36
CA GLY A 183 17.79 1.57 7.98
C GLY A 183 16.45 2.12 7.49
N GLY A 184 15.36 1.78 8.17
CA GLY A 184 14.01 2.15 7.76
C GLY A 184 13.64 3.61 7.94
N GLY A 185 12.58 4.00 7.21
CA GLY A 185 11.56 4.95 7.66
C GLY A 185 11.46 6.27 6.91
N GLU A 186 10.36 6.43 6.15
CA GLU A 186 9.38 7.55 6.26
C GLU A 186 8.16 7.20 5.37
N ARG A 187 7.08 6.62 5.91
CA ARG A 187 5.87 7.25 6.47
C ARG A 187 5.23 8.36 5.60
N GLY A 188 4.11 8.02 4.97
CA GLY A 188 2.99 8.94 4.76
C GLY A 188 2.58 9.15 3.31
N GLY A 189 1.67 8.31 2.79
CA GLY A 189 1.03 8.55 1.50
C GLY A 189 0.35 7.31 0.93
N ARG A 190 -0.79 6.91 1.50
CA ARG A 190 -1.75 6.05 0.79
C ARG A 190 -2.13 6.79 -0.49
N GLY A 191 -1.84 6.22 -1.67
CA GLY A 191 -2.25 6.83 -2.94
C GLY A 191 -1.29 6.75 -4.11
N ARG A 192 -0.19 5.99 -4.04
CA ARG A 192 0.59 5.63 -5.25
C ARG A 192 0.77 4.12 -5.38
N ARG A 193 -0.30 3.42 -5.77
CA ARG A 193 -0.18 2.22 -6.63
C ARG A 193 0.24 2.70 -8.03
N GLY A 194 1.46 3.24 -8.13
CA GLY A 194 2.11 3.55 -9.40
C GLY A 194 2.95 2.34 -9.78
N GLY A 195 2.55 1.66 -10.85
CA GLY A 195 3.08 0.37 -11.32
C GLY A 195 4.54 0.09 -10.98
N VAL A 196 4.75 -0.90 -10.11
CA VAL A 196 6.02 -1.58 -9.97
C VAL A 196 6.31 -2.27 -11.31
N ARG A 197 7.45 -1.98 -11.93
CA ARG A 197 7.83 -2.65 -13.19
C ARG A 197 8.08 -4.14 -12.90
N PRO A 198 7.53 -5.08 -13.69
CA PRO A 198 7.49 -6.51 -13.38
C PRO A 198 8.84 -7.26 -13.35
N ASN A 199 9.99 -6.60 -13.50
CA ASN A 199 11.28 -7.28 -13.76
C ASN A 199 12.43 -6.92 -12.82
N VAL A 200 12.23 -6.16 -11.73
CA VAL A 200 13.32 -5.81 -10.81
C VAL A 200 12.87 -5.96 -9.35
N TRP A 201 13.13 -7.13 -8.76
CA TRP A 201 12.92 -7.40 -7.34
C TRP A 201 14.24 -7.21 -6.58
N THR A 202 14.39 -6.09 -5.86
CA THR A 202 15.47 -5.91 -4.88
C THR A 202 15.04 -6.50 -3.54
N ALA A 203 15.99 -6.81 -2.67
CA ALA A 203 15.67 -7.31 -1.33
C ALA A 203 14.70 -6.37 -0.57
N ASP A 204 14.93 -5.06 -0.62
CA ASP A 204 14.07 -4.09 0.06
C ASP A 204 12.67 -4.01 -0.56
N LEU A 205 12.56 -3.99 -1.89
CA LEU A 205 11.27 -3.99 -2.58
C LEU A 205 10.49 -5.29 -2.32
N THR A 206 11.19 -6.43 -2.31
CA THR A 206 10.60 -7.70 -1.93
C THR A 206 10.06 -7.65 -0.50
N TRP A 207 10.81 -7.12 0.46
CA TRP A 207 10.34 -7.02 1.86
C TRP A 207 9.27 -5.96 2.09
N GLU A 208 9.23 -4.88 1.32
CA GLU A 208 8.13 -3.93 1.32
C GLU A 208 6.85 -4.59 0.78
N TYR A 209 6.93 -5.25 -0.38
CA TYR A 209 5.79 -5.99 -0.95
C TYR A 209 5.30 -7.12 -0.03
N ILE A 210 6.23 -7.88 0.57
CA ILE A 210 5.90 -8.89 1.57
C ILE A 210 5.27 -8.22 2.79
N GLY A 211 5.84 -7.14 3.30
CA GLY A 211 5.29 -6.36 4.40
C GLY A 211 3.85 -5.93 4.15
N ASP A 212 3.52 -5.48 2.95
CA ASP A 212 2.17 -5.10 2.54
C ASP A 212 1.23 -6.30 2.36
N LEU A 213 1.69 -7.38 1.74
CA LEU A 213 0.93 -8.62 1.56
C LEU A 213 0.60 -9.28 2.90
N PHE A 214 1.56 -9.28 3.81
CA PHE A 214 1.36 -9.68 5.19
C PHE A 214 0.47 -8.66 5.90
N GLY A 215 0.70 -7.36 5.74
CA GLY A 215 -0.20 -6.31 6.19
C GLY A 215 -1.65 -6.61 5.81
N MET A 216 -1.96 -6.94 4.57
CA MET A 216 -3.32 -7.27 4.14
C MET A 216 -3.87 -8.54 4.79
N LEU A 217 -3.05 -9.59 4.92
CA LEU A 217 -3.44 -10.82 5.60
C LEU A 217 -3.69 -10.63 7.10
N TYR A 218 -2.88 -9.78 7.74
CA TYR A 218 -2.77 -9.67 9.19
C TYR A 218 -3.53 -8.45 9.77
N LEU A 219 -3.62 -7.33 9.03
CA LEU A 219 -4.42 -6.14 9.36
C LEU A 219 -5.93 -6.35 9.15
N SER A 220 -6.32 -7.42 8.45
CA SER A 220 -7.71 -7.90 8.47
C SER A 220 -8.17 -8.36 9.86
N GLY A 221 -7.26 -8.41 10.84
CA GLY A 221 -7.53 -8.95 12.17
C GLY A 221 -7.73 -10.46 12.16
N ALA A 222 -7.41 -11.16 11.06
CA ALA A 222 -7.55 -12.62 10.96
C ALA A 222 -6.85 -13.34 12.12
N ASN A 223 -5.69 -12.84 12.56
CA ASN A 223 -4.99 -13.38 13.73
C ASN A 223 -5.79 -13.24 15.02
N MET A 224 -6.54 -12.15 15.19
CA MET A 224 -7.26 -11.80 16.42
C MET A 224 -8.36 -12.80 16.78
N PHE A 225 -8.73 -13.68 15.84
CA PHE A 225 -9.72 -14.73 16.04
C PHE A 225 -9.28 -16.05 15.39
N GLU A 226 -7.99 -16.19 15.07
CA GLU A 226 -7.49 -17.29 14.27
C GLU A 226 -7.67 -18.63 14.98
N ALA A 227 -8.39 -19.54 14.33
CA ALA A 227 -8.38 -20.96 14.68
C ALA A 227 -7.18 -21.66 14.03
N GLU A 228 -6.64 -22.69 14.68
CA GLU A 228 -5.49 -23.43 14.17
C GLU A 228 -5.80 -24.12 12.82
N TYR A 229 -4.87 -24.01 11.86
CA TYR A 229 -4.88 -24.81 10.64
C TYR A 229 -4.30 -26.20 10.94
N LYS A 230 -4.84 -27.23 10.28
CA LYS A 230 -4.21 -28.57 10.21
C LYS A 230 -3.28 -28.64 9.01
N SER A 231 -2.28 -29.53 9.08
CA SER A 231 -1.33 -29.70 7.97
C SER A 231 -2.05 -30.03 6.66
N GLY A 232 -1.71 -29.27 5.61
CA GLY A 232 -2.33 -29.32 4.30
C GLY A 232 -3.63 -28.51 4.16
N GLU A 233 -4.19 -27.93 5.23
CA GLU A 233 -5.36 -27.05 5.12
C GLU A 233 -4.99 -25.72 4.47
N TRP A 234 -5.93 -25.19 3.67
CA TRP A 234 -5.76 -23.92 2.99
C TRP A 234 -7.09 -23.18 2.84
N THR A 235 -7.00 -21.86 2.72
CA THR A 235 -8.13 -20.96 2.42
C THR A 235 -7.73 -19.98 1.32
N GLN A 236 -8.73 -19.52 0.57
CA GLN A 236 -8.58 -18.51 -0.47
C GLN A 236 -9.65 -17.44 -0.30
N TRP A 237 -9.23 -16.19 -0.49
CA TRP A 237 -9.97 -14.99 -0.20
C TRP A 237 -9.97 -14.06 -1.40
N GLU A 238 -11.08 -13.36 -1.61
CA GLU A 238 -11.17 -12.25 -2.54
C GLU A 238 -11.25 -10.94 -1.73
N ILE A 239 -10.36 -10.00 -2.05
CA ILE A 239 -10.31 -8.67 -1.46
C ILE A 239 -10.87 -7.67 -2.46
N LYS A 240 -11.85 -6.87 -2.03
CA LYS A 240 -12.51 -5.83 -2.82
C LYS A 240 -12.46 -4.50 -2.09
N GLN A 241 -12.19 -3.45 -2.82
CA GLN A 241 -12.31 -2.07 -2.35
C GLN A 241 -13.47 -1.39 -3.09
N SER A 242 -14.40 -0.79 -2.35
CA SER A 242 -15.62 -0.18 -2.93
C SER A 242 -15.31 0.94 -3.93
N CYS A 243 -14.22 1.66 -3.73
CA CYS A 243 -13.85 2.82 -4.54
C CYS A 243 -12.88 2.49 -5.68
N GLU A 244 -12.43 1.24 -5.75
CA GLU A 244 -11.59 0.71 -6.83
C GLU A 244 -12.19 -0.61 -7.34
N PRO A 245 -13.41 -0.61 -7.90
CA PRO A 245 -14.16 -1.83 -8.22
C PRO A 245 -13.52 -2.69 -9.31
N ASP A 246 -12.65 -2.09 -10.12
CA ASP A 246 -11.86 -2.77 -11.16
C ASP A 246 -10.63 -3.48 -10.60
N GLN A 247 -10.21 -3.18 -9.37
CA GLN A 247 -9.10 -3.87 -8.72
C GLN A 247 -9.61 -5.03 -7.88
N ARG A 248 -9.05 -6.21 -8.13
CA ARG A 248 -9.35 -7.42 -7.38
C ARG A 248 -8.06 -8.10 -6.98
N SER A 249 -7.94 -8.42 -5.70
CA SER A 249 -6.82 -9.17 -5.16
C SER A 249 -7.33 -10.48 -4.61
N LEU A 250 -6.77 -11.59 -5.09
CA LEU A 250 -6.99 -12.91 -4.51
C LEU A 250 -5.83 -13.23 -3.60
N VAL A 251 -6.12 -13.77 -2.43
CA VAL A 251 -5.08 -14.23 -1.51
C VAL A 251 -5.38 -15.63 -1.04
N GLU A 252 -4.40 -16.52 -1.13
CA GLU A 252 -4.46 -17.87 -0.61
C GLU A 252 -3.46 -18.02 0.54
N ARG A 253 -3.87 -18.70 1.60
CA ARG A 253 -3.01 -19.09 2.71
C ARG A 253 -3.13 -20.60 2.94
N ALA A 254 -2.00 -21.27 3.07
CA ALA A 254 -1.95 -22.71 3.33
C ALA A 254 -0.93 -23.03 4.43
N PHE A 255 -1.33 -23.91 5.35
CA PHE A 255 -0.40 -24.50 6.31
C PHE A 255 0.15 -25.79 5.70
N LEU A 256 1.43 -25.78 5.31
CA LEU A 256 2.06 -26.93 4.66
C LEU A 256 2.37 -28.04 5.67
N GLY A 257 2.60 -27.68 6.93
CA GLY A 257 2.80 -28.61 8.03
C GLY A 257 4.05 -28.29 8.84
N ALA A 258 4.37 -29.17 9.78
CA ALA A 258 5.63 -29.11 10.49
C ALA A 258 6.79 -29.47 9.55
N ASP A 259 7.94 -28.81 9.75
CA ASP A 259 9.18 -29.15 9.06
C ASP A 259 9.62 -30.58 9.49
N PRO A 260 9.76 -31.52 8.54
CA PRO A 260 10.14 -32.90 8.85
C PRO A 260 11.62 -33.07 9.22
N GLU A 261 12.50 -32.12 8.86
CA GLU A 261 13.94 -32.18 9.13
C GLU A 261 14.33 -31.46 10.43
N ALA A 262 13.46 -30.58 10.95
CA ALA A 262 13.71 -29.88 12.20
C ALA A 262 13.39 -30.76 13.42
N SER A 263 14.36 -30.91 14.32
CA SER A 263 14.17 -31.55 15.64
C SER A 263 13.25 -30.76 16.60
N THR A 264 12.79 -29.58 16.17
CA THR A 264 12.11 -28.58 17.01
C THR A 264 10.98 -27.91 16.22
N HIS A 265 9.77 -27.87 16.79
CA HIS A 265 8.65 -26.95 16.53
C HIS A 265 8.85 -25.90 15.42
N SER A 266 8.91 -26.34 14.17
CA SER A 266 9.07 -25.48 12.99
C SER A 266 7.96 -25.79 12.00
N GLU A 267 7.47 -24.77 11.31
CA GLU A 267 6.26 -24.81 10.52
C GLU A 267 6.45 -24.12 9.17
N TRP A 268 6.05 -24.80 8.11
CA TRP A 268 6.01 -24.24 6.77
C TRP A 268 4.63 -23.68 6.45
N TRP A 269 4.62 -22.45 5.96
CA TRP A 269 3.42 -21.74 5.52
C TRP A 269 3.60 -21.25 4.10
N ARG A 270 2.53 -21.31 3.31
CA ARG A 270 2.48 -20.79 1.95
C ARG A 270 1.46 -19.69 1.84
N VAL A 271 1.85 -18.62 1.16
CA VAL A 271 0.98 -17.50 0.82
C VAL A 271 1.07 -17.24 -0.67
N ARG A 272 -0.07 -17.09 -1.33
CA ARG A 272 -0.15 -16.68 -2.74
C ARG A 272 -1.02 -15.44 -2.85
N SER A 273 -0.55 -14.40 -3.54
CA SER A 273 -1.38 -13.29 -3.99
C SER A 273 -1.54 -13.34 -5.51
N ILE A 274 -2.71 -12.94 -5.99
CA ILE A 274 -2.99 -12.70 -7.40
C ILE A 274 -3.69 -11.34 -7.48
N ASP A 275 -2.99 -10.35 -8.00
CA ASP A 275 -3.50 -8.99 -8.17
C ASP A 275 -3.87 -8.77 -9.63
N SER A 276 -5.17 -8.70 -9.92
CA SER A 276 -5.69 -8.44 -11.26
C SER A 276 -5.84 -6.93 -11.52
N TYR A 277 -5.40 -6.48 -12.68
CA TYR A 277 -5.51 -5.10 -13.13
C TYR A 277 -5.76 -5.01 -14.63
N LYS A 278 -6.39 -3.92 -15.07
CA LYS A 278 -6.49 -3.59 -16.49
C LYS A 278 -5.25 -2.81 -16.91
N GLU A 279 -4.60 -3.29 -17.95
CA GLU A 279 -3.51 -2.62 -18.64
C GLU A 279 -3.99 -2.33 -20.07
N THR A 280 -3.65 -1.18 -20.63
CA THR A 280 -3.92 -0.92 -22.05
C THR A 280 -2.72 -1.44 -22.85
N ASP A 281 -2.97 -2.34 -23.80
CA ASP A 281 -1.93 -2.89 -24.66
C ASP A 281 -1.39 -1.86 -25.69
N SER A 282 -0.40 -2.27 -26.48
CA SER A 282 0.21 -1.44 -27.51
C SER A 282 -0.75 -1.00 -28.63
N GLU A 283 -1.92 -1.62 -28.73
CA GLU A 283 -2.96 -1.30 -29.72
C GLU A 283 -4.06 -0.40 -29.12
N GLY A 284 -3.92 0.01 -27.86
CA GLY A 284 -4.91 0.85 -27.18
C GLY A 284 -6.11 0.07 -26.66
N LYS A 285 -6.01 -1.26 -26.53
CA LYS A 285 -7.08 -2.12 -26.02
C LYS A 285 -6.82 -2.49 -24.56
N ASP A 286 -7.87 -2.40 -23.73
CA ASP A 286 -7.79 -2.89 -22.36
C ASP A 286 -7.63 -4.41 -22.34
N VAL A 287 -6.53 -4.85 -21.78
CA VAL A 287 -6.19 -6.23 -21.48
C VAL A 287 -6.13 -6.44 -19.98
N GLU A 288 -6.74 -7.52 -19.51
CA GLU A 288 -6.63 -7.91 -18.10
C GLU A 288 -5.29 -8.62 -17.89
N ARG A 289 -4.54 -8.14 -16.90
CA ARG A 289 -3.29 -8.73 -16.41
C ARG A 289 -3.48 -9.17 -14.98
N ALA A 290 -2.65 -10.13 -14.57
CA ALA A 290 -2.61 -10.59 -13.20
C ALA A 290 -1.16 -10.81 -12.77
N ASP A 291 -0.76 -10.15 -11.69
CA ASP A 291 0.52 -10.35 -11.05
C ASP A 291 0.35 -11.40 -9.95
N THR A 292 1.17 -12.47 -9.99
CA THR A 292 1.13 -13.53 -8.99
C THR A 292 2.41 -13.53 -8.17
N ALA A 293 2.29 -13.37 -6.86
CA ALA A 293 3.38 -13.66 -5.93
C ALA A 293 3.08 -14.95 -5.16
N LEU A 294 4.10 -15.76 -4.93
CA LEU A 294 4.02 -16.99 -4.14
C LEU A 294 5.19 -17.03 -3.17
N ILE A 295 4.91 -17.21 -1.88
CA ILE A 295 5.91 -17.23 -0.81
C ILE A 295 5.69 -18.46 0.03
N GLU A 296 6.77 -19.17 0.33
CA GLU A 296 6.81 -20.28 1.27
C GLU A 296 7.82 -19.96 2.37
N ALA A 297 7.34 -19.90 3.60
CA ALA A 297 8.08 -19.38 4.74
C ALA A 297 8.16 -20.41 5.86
N LEU A 298 9.36 -20.58 6.42
CA LEU A 298 9.64 -21.40 7.58
C LEU A 298 9.61 -20.53 8.83
N PHE A 299 8.72 -20.91 9.73
CA PHE A 299 8.57 -20.32 11.04
C PHE A 299 9.13 -21.26 12.08
N LYS A 300 10.05 -20.78 12.91
CA LYS A 300 10.58 -21.53 14.03
C LYS A 300 10.00 -21.00 15.33
N TRP A 301 9.65 -21.92 16.22
CA TRP A 301 9.28 -21.58 17.58
C TRP A 301 10.52 -21.56 18.46
N ASP A 302 10.61 -20.58 19.34
CA ASP A 302 11.59 -20.61 20.43
C ASP A 302 11.26 -21.77 21.37
N GLU A 303 12.25 -22.61 21.69
CA GLU A 303 12.10 -23.73 22.62
C GLU A 303 11.61 -23.26 24.00
N GLN A 304 12.02 -22.07 24.44
CA GLN A 304 11.55 -21.49 25.70
C GLN A 304 10.05 -21.19 25.63
N ASN A 305 9.57 -20.64 24.51
CA ASN A 305 8.14 -20.37 24.31
C ASN A 305 7.34 -21.67 24.17
N VAL A 306 7.88 -22.68 23.49
CA VAL A 306 7.26 -24.02 23.45
C VAL A 306 7.06 -24.58 24.86
N GLN A 307 8.10 -24.51 25.68
CA GLN A 307 8.07 -25.04 27.04
C GLN A 307 7.09 -24.24 27.92
N ALA A 308 7.14 -22.91 27.83
CA ALA A 308 6.20 -22.02 28.52
C ALA A 308 4.75 -22.26 28.08
N ALA A 309 4.51 -22.55 26.79
CA ALA A 309 3.19 -22.91 26.28
C ALA A 309 2.69 -24.21 26.92
N LYS A 310 3.51 -25.27 26.96
CA LYS A 310 3.16 -26.56 27.57
C LYS A 310 2.87 -26.43 29.07
N GLU A 311 3.66 -25.62 29.77
CA GLU A 311 3.46 -25.32 31.19
C GLU A 311 2.14 -24.58 31.43
N ALA A 312 1.85 -23.55 30.62
CA ALA A 312 0.58 -22.84 30.68
C ALA A 312 -0.61 -23.75 30.36
N GLU A 313 -0.52 -24.67 29.40
CA GLU A 313 -1.58 -25.65 29.13
C GLU A 313 -1.80 -26.62 30.30
N SER A 314 -0.70 -27.08 30.90
CA SER A 314 -0.75 -27.95 32.08
C SER A 314 -1.39 -27.21 33.26
N ALA A 315 -1.03 -25.94 33.48
CA ALA A 315 -1.64 -25.08 34.48
C ALA A 315 -3.12 -24.83 34.20
N ALA A 316 -3.52 -24.62 32.93
CA ALA A 316 -4.93 -24.48 32.55
C ALA A 316 -5.75 -25.74 32.86
N ALA A 317 -5.20 -26.92 32.63
CA ALA A 317 -5.84 -28.19 32.94
C ALA A 317 -6.02 -28.38 34.47
N GLN A 318 -5.09 -27.85 35.26
CA GLN A 318 -5.09 -27.94 36.72
C GLN A 318 -5.81 -26.77 37.42
N ALA A 319 -6.16 -25.72 36.68
CA ALA A 319 -6.77 -24.50 37.20
C ALA A 319 -8.10 -24.79 37.92
N GLN A 320 -8.21 -24.28 39.14
CA GLN A 320 -9.36 -24.49 40.02
C GLN A 320 -10.50 -23.53 39.72
N SER A 321 -10.17 -22.36 39.16
CA SER A 321 -11.15 -21.36 38.73
C SER A 321 -11.23 -21.25 37.21
N ARG A 322 -12.39 -20.83 36.71
CA ARG A 322 -12.58 -20.55 35.29
C ARG A 322 -11.65 -19.44 34.79
N GLN A 323 -11.51 -18.38 35.58
CA GLN A 323 -10.67 -17.23 35.24
C GLN A 323 -9.19 -17.61 35.12
N GLU A 324 -8.69 -18.43 36.05
CA GLU A 324 -7.33 -18.96 36.00
C GLU A 324 -7.12 -19.85 34.77
N ARG A 325 -8.09 -20.72 34.45
CA ARG A 325 -8.04 -21.56 33.25
C ARG A 325 -7.97 -20.73 31.99
N GLU A 326 -8.83 -19.72 31.86
CA GLU A 326 -8.86 -18.83 30.69
C GLU A 326 -7.56 -18.03 30.57
N ALA A 327 -7.00 -17.53 31.68
CA ALA A 327 -5.72 -16.83 31.69
C ALA A 327 -4.55 -17.73 31.25
N GLN A 328 -4.52 -18.98 31.71
CA GLN A 328 -3.48 -19.94 31.33
C GLN A 328 -3.63 -20.42 29.88
N GLN A 329 -4.87 -20.63 29.40
CA GLN A 329 -5.13 -20.90 27.98
C GLN A 329 -4.71 -19.73 27.08
N TYR A 330 -4.91 -18.50 27.55
CA TYR A 330 -4.46 -17.30 26.86
C TYR A 330 -2.92 -17.25 26.80
N ALA A 331 -2.24 -17.44 27.94
CA ALA A 331 -0.77 -17.47 28.00
C ALA A 331 -0.18 -18.54 27.07
N ALA A 332 -0.74 -19.75 27.04
CA ALA A 332 -0.33 -20.80 26.12
C ALA A 332 -0.42 -20.34 24.65
N ARG A 333 -1.53 -19.71 24.27
CA ARG A 333 -1.72 -19.17 22.91
C ARG A 333 -0.72 -18.07 22.57
N ILE A 334 -0.38 -17.19 23.53
CA ILE A 334 0.65 -16.17 23.31
C ILE A 334 1.98 -16.83 22.94
N TYR A 335 2.44 -17.76 23.76
CA TYR A 335 3.73 -18.41 23.54
C TYR A 335 3.75 -19.20 22.21
N ARG A 336 2.62 -19.78 21.78
CA ARG A 336 2.47 -20.41 20.46
C ARG A 336 2.49 -19.45 19.27
N ALA A 337 2.02 -18.22 19.49
CA ALA A 337 1.98 -17.17 18.47
C ALA A 337 3.35 -16.51 18.25
N MET A 338 4.27 -16.64 19.21
CA MET A 338 5.65 -16.15 19.11
C MET A 338 6.47 -17.08 18.20
N ARG A 339 6.59 -16.68 16.94
CA ARG A 339 7.26 -17.44 15.88
C ARG A 339 8.24 -16.53 15.16
N GLU A 340 9.44 -17.03 14.95
CA GLU A 340 10.47 -16.34 14.20
C GLU A 340 10.43 -16.78 12.72
N LEU A 341 10.38 -15.82 11.81
CA LEU A 341 10.62 -16.09 10.39
C LEU A 341 12.12 -16.35 10.20
N VAL A 342 12.48 -17.59 9.84
CA VAL A 342 13.91 -17.99 9.75
C VAL A 342 14.36 -18.29 8.33
N ARG A 343 13.42 -18.58 7.41
CA ARG A 343 13.71 -18.82 5.99
C ARG A 343 12.48 -18.52 5.15
N ALA A 344 12.67 -18.01 3.95
CA ALA A 344 11.59 -17.85 2.97
C ALA A 344 12.10 -18.11 1.56
N ARG A 345 11.27 -18.78 0.75
CA ARG A 345 11.44 -18.91 -0.69
C ARG A 345 10.27 -18.22 -1.37
N GLY A 346 10.54 -17.44 -2.42
CA GLY A 346 9.52 -16.66 -3.11
C GLY A 346 9.63 -16.78 -4.62
N ARG A 347 8.51 -16.73 -5.32
CA ARG A 347 8.41 -16.45 -6.75
C ARG A 347 7.57 -15.20 -6.91
N MET A 348 8.20 -14.10 -7.29
CA MET A 348 7.57 -12.80 -7.43
C MET A 348 6.94 -12.64 -8.84
N PRO A 349 6.04 -11.66 -9.04
CA PRO A 349 5.51 -11.36 -10.36
C PRO A 349 6.60 -11.23 -11.42
N GLY A 350 6.37 -11.86 -12.58
CA GLY A 350 7.34 -11.92 -13.69
C GLY A 350 8.42 -13.00 -13.56
N GLU A 351 8.65 -13.57 -12.38
CA GLU A 351 9.65 -14.62 -12.17
C GLU A 351 9.14 -15.99 -12.61
N LYS A 352 10.03 -16.78 -13.24
CA LYS A 352 9.70 -18.15 -13.70
C LYS A 352 9.89 -19.21 -12.61
N GLU A 353 10.89 -19.01 -11.75
CA GLU A 353 11.32 -19.96 -10.73
C GLU A 353 11.29 -19.30 -9.35
N GLY A 354 11.15 -20.10 -8.29
CA GLY A 354 11.22 -19.61 -6.92
C GLY A 354 12.66 -19.49 -6.44
N ASN A 355 12.99 -18.37 -5.82
CA ASN A 355 14.31 -18.01 -5.30
C ASN A 355 14.29 -17.94 -3.76
N GLU A 356 15.42 -18.26 -3.13
CA GLU A 356 15.59 -17.99 -1.70
C GLU A 356 15.57 -16.48 -1.45
N LEU A 357 14.79 -16.06 -0.47
CA LEU A 357 14.69 -14.68 -0.05
C LEU A 357 15.61 -14.45 1.14
N MET A 358 16.42 -13.38 1.09
CA MET A 358 17.23 -12.98 2.23
C MET A 358 16.31 -12.56 3.37
N VAL A 359 16.24 -13.31 4.46
CA VAL A 359 15.50 -12.92 5.69
C VAL A 359 16.47 -12.23 6.64
N PRO A 360 16.41 -10.90 6.82
CA PRO A 360 17.30 -10.24 7.79
C PRO A 360 16.88 -10.58 9.21
N ALA A 361 17.83 -10.77 10.12
CA ALA A 361 17.54 -11.18 11.51
C ALA A 361 16.56 -10.23 12.23
N MET A 362 16.61 -8.92 11.93
CA MET A 362 15.65 -7.96 12.50
C MET A 362 14.21 -8.24 12.03
N TRP A 363 14.01 -8.76 10.83
CA TRP A 363 12.69 -9.10 10.29
C TRP A 363 12.17 -10.43 10.83
N GLY A 364 13.06 -11.38 11.13
CA GLY A 364 12.71 -12.55 11.94
C GLY A 364 12.11 -12.13 13.30
N ALA A 365 12.75 -11.16 13.96
CA ALA A 365 12.27 -10.57 15.22
C ALA A 365 11.06 -9.63 15.06
N LEU A 366 10.94 -8.88 13.96
CA LEU A 366 9.75 -8.06 13.66
C LEU A 366 8.57 -8.91 13.20
N TRP A 367 8.77 -10.17 12.81
CA TRP A 367 7.65 -11.07 12.54
C TRP A 367 6.92 -11.48 13.82
N ASN A 368 7.61 -11.40 14.96
CA ASN A 368 6.98 -11.28 16.26
C ASN A 368 6.17 -9.96 16.40
N LEU A 369 5.91 -9.15 15.37
CA LEU A 369 4.88 -8.09 15.40
C LEU A 369 3.47 -8.66 15.44
N GLY A 370 3.25 -9.88 14.92
CA GLY A 370 2.07 -10.67 15.32
C GLY A 370 2.04 -10.89 16.83
N ALA A 371 3.22 -11.06 17.44
CA ALA A 371 3.40 -11.07 18.89
C ALA A 371 3.46 -9.68 19.56
N LEU A 372 3.61 -8.55 18.86
CA LEU A 372 3.40 -7.20 19.42
C LEU A 372 1.92 -6.86 19.42
N GLY A 373 1.17 -7.32 18.40
CA GLY A 373 -0.28 -7.46 18.46
C GLY A 373 -0.69 -8.34 19.64
N THR A 374 -0.05 -9.49 19.86
CA THR A 374 -0.37 -10.41 20.96
C THR A 374 0.12 -9.92 22.34
N MET A 375 1.28 -9.27 22.44
CA MET A 375 1.87 -8.67 23.66
C MET A 375 1.15 -7.38 24.08
N LEU A 376 0.53 -6.65 23.13
CA LEU A 376 -0.34 -5.50 23.42
C LEU A 376 -1.83 -5.90 23.59
N GLY A 377 -2.15 -7.19 23.69
CA GLY A 377 -3.52 -7.65 23.99
C GLY A 377 -4.43 -7.83 22.77
N GLY A 378 -3.90 -8.26 21.63
CA GLY A 378 -4.60 -8.33 20.34
C GLY A 378 -5.64 -9.43 20.17
N GLN A 379 -6.02 -10.16 21.23
CA GLN A 379 -7.23 -10.99 21.23
C GLN A 379 -8.24 -10.29 22.14
N PRO A 380 -9.45 -9.97 21.66
CA PRO A 380 -10.47 -9.41 22.53
C PRO A 380 -10.83 -10.40 23.64
N THR A 381 -11.06 -9.90 24.85
CA THR A 381 -11.52 -10.77 25.97
C THR A 381 -12.86 -11.42 25.64
N ALA A 382 -13.23 -12.49 26.34
CA ALA A 382 -14.54 -13.13 26.14
C ALA A 382 -15.71 -12.15 26.35
N GLU A 383 -15.58 -11.22 27.30
CA GLU A 383 -16.54 -10.14 27.55
C GLU A 383 -16.59 -9.15 26.39
N SER A 384 -15.43 -8.78 25.84
CA SER A 384 -15.33 -7.89 24.67
C SER A 384 -15.95 -8.54 23.44
N ILE A 385 -15.66 -9.82 23.18
CA ILE A 385 -16.30 -10.61 22.11
C ILE A 385 -17.81 -10.66 22.32
N LYS A 386 -18.28 -10.96 23.53
CA LYS A 386 -19.71 -11.01 23.84
C LYS A 386 -20.39 -9.66 23.62
N GLY A 387 -19.77 -8.56 24.04
CA GLY A 387 -20.28 -7.20 23.86
C GLY A 387 -20.26 -6.72 22.40
N ALA A 388 -19.27 -7.19 21.62
CA ALA A 388 -19.12 -6.88 20.20
C ALA A 388 -19.92 -7.82 19.28
N THR A 389 -20.48 -8.92 19.81
CA THR A 389 -21.28 -9.86 19.01
C THR A 389 -22.61 -9.22 18.65
N VAL A 390 -22.80 -8.99 17.34
CA VAL A 390 -24.06 -8.46 16.78
C VAL A 390 -25.10 -9.57 16.65
N GLY A 391 -24.66 -10.79 16.34
CA GLY A 391 -25.54 -11.95 16.22
C GLY A 391 -24.82 -13.19 15.69
N THR A 392 -25.60 -14.22 15.38
CA THR A 392 -25.08 -15.48 14.80
C THR A 392 -25.73 -15.81 13.47
N PRO A 393 -25.52 -14.99 12.43
CA PRO A 393 -26.19 -15.19 11.14
C PRO A 393 -25.62 -16.40 10.38
N SER A 394 -26.44 -16.92 9.48
CA SER A 394 -25.94 -17.76 8.40
C SER A 394 -25.34 -16.85 7.32
N LEU A 395 -24.11 -17.12 6.91
CA LEU A 395 -23.40 -16.37 5.88
C LEU A 395 -23.16 -17.27 4.66
N THR A 396 -23.60 -16.85 3.49
CA THR A 396 -23.28 -17.52 2.21
C THR A 396 -22.17 -16.75 1.51
N THR A 397 -21.15 -17.50 1.12
CA THR A 397 -19.98 -17.03 0.34
C THR A 397 -19.78 -17.98 -0.86
N PRO A 398 -18.90 -17.66 -1.83
CA PRO A 398 -18.58 -18.61 -2.89
C PRO A 398 -18.02 -19.96 -2.39
N ALA A 399 -17.37 -19.97 -1.21
CA ALA A 399 -16.85 -21.18 -0.59
C ALA A 399 -17.92 -22.07 0.09
N GLY A 400 -19.17 -21.59 0.17
CA GLY A 400 -20.29 -22.26 0.82
C GLY A 400 -21.03 -21.40 1.84
N THR A 401 -21.97 -22.05 2.54
CA THR A 401 -22.78 -21.42 3.60
C THR A 401 -22.31 -21.87 4.98
N PHE A 402 -22.11 -20.91 5.87
CA PHE A 402 -21.54 -21.12 7.20
C PHE A 402 -22.46 -20.58 8.29
N ALA A 403 -22.58 -21.32 9.39
CA ALA A 403 -23.05 -20.75 10.64
C ALA A 403 -21.92 -19.86 11.18
N THR A 404 -22.20 -18.58 11.38
CA THR A 404 -21.19 -17.59 11.78
C THR A 404 -21.55 -16.89 13.06
N ARG A 405 -20.53 -16.43 13.80
CA ARG A 405 -20.65 -15.38 14.82
C ARG A 405 -20.22 -14.06 14.19
N HIS A 406 -21.12 -13.09 14.16
CA HIS A 406 -20.84 -11.75 13.62
C HIS A 406 -20.40 -10.83 14.75
N ILE A 407 -19.17 -10.32 14.66
CA ILE A 407 -18.54 -9.46 15.64
C ILE A 407 -18.25 -8.10 15.00
N ARG A 408 -18.52 -7.01 15.72
CA ARG A 408 -18.29 -5.64 15.28
C ARG A 408 -17.54 -4.84 16.35
N PHE A 409 -16.41 -4.26 15.96
CA PHE A 409 -15.64 -3.30 16.75
C PHE A 409 -15.57 -1.94 16.07
N ARG A 410 -15.33 -0.90 16.87
CA ARG A 410 -14.93 0.41 16.36
C ARG A 410 -13.45 0.35 15.94
N ALA A 411 -13.15 0.86 14.75
CA ALA A 411 -11.78 1.01 14.28
C ALA A 411 -11.11 2.24 14.92
N ASN A 412 -9.78 2.22 15.02
CA ASN A 412 -9.01 3.34 15.61
C ASN A 412 -9.10 4.62 14.77
N ASP A 413 -9.35 4.51 13.47
CA ASP A 413 -9.56 5.64 12.57
C ASP A 413 -10.98 6.25 12.69
N GLY A 414 -11.85 5.70 13.53
CA GLY A 414 -13.23 6.15 13.70
C GLY A 414 -14.24 5.38 12.85
N GLY A 415 -13.78 4.44 12.02
CA GLY A 415 -14.59 3.52 11.24
C GLY A 415 -15.10 2.30 12.02
N THR A 416 -15.42 1.22 11.31
CA THR A 416 -15.87 -0.06 11.87
C THR A 416 -15.12 -1.24 11.30
N LEU A 417 -14.80 -2.21 12.15
CA LEU A 417 -14.26 -3.50 11.77
C LEU A 417 -15.28 -4.60 12.07
N GLU A 418 -15.58 -5.44 11.10
CA GLU A 418 -16.57 -6.51 11.23
C GLU A 418 -16.03 -7.86 10.77
N TRP A 419 -16.28 -8.90 11.55
CA TRP A 419 -15.86 -10.27 11.27
C TRP A 419 -17.04 -11.22 11.33
N TRP A 420 -17.08 -12.18 10.41
CA TRP A 420 -17.96 -13.35 10.46
C TRP A 420 -17.10 -14.58 10.69
N LEU A 421 -17.16 -15.12 11.90
CA LEU A 421 -16.31 -16.22 12.34
C LEU A 421 -17.06 -17.56 12.28
N SER A 422 -16.42 -18.60 11.76
CA SER A 422 -16.96 -19.97 11.71
C SER A 422 -15.87 -21.01 11.91
N GLU A 423 -16.10 -21.96 12.81
CA GLU A 423 -15.22 -23.11 13.05
C GLU A 423 -15.15 -24.08 11.86
N GLN A 424 -16.04 -23.92 10.86
CA GLN A 424 -16.08 -24.73 9.64
C GLN A 424 -15.04 -24.29 8.60
N VAL A 425 -14.37 -23.16 8.84
CA VAL A 425 -13.33 -22.59 7.97
C VAL A 425 -11.99 -22.70 8.68
N PRO A 426 -10.93 -23.26 8.04
CA PRO A 426 -9.58 -23.19 8.57
C PRO A 426 -9.20 -21.73 8.85
N GLY A 427 -8.66 -21.43 10.04
CA GLY A 427 -8.43 -20.05 10.46
C GLY A 427 -9.62 -19.35 11.09
N GLY A 428 -10.82 -19.93 11.05
CA GLY A 428 -11.97 -19.47 11.83
C GLY A 428 -12.72 -18.26 11.26
N GLN A 429 -12.28 -17.67 10.15
CA GLN A 429 -12.92 -16.52 9.52
C GLN A 429 -13.65 -16.96 8.24
N ALA A 430 -14.79 -16.35 7.90
CA ALA A 430 -15.48 -16.52 6.62
C ALA A 430 -15.60 -15.20 5.85
N LYS A 431 -15.62 -14.07 6.55
CA LYS A 431 -15.66 -12.72 5.96
C LYS A 431 -15.11 -11.69 6.93
N PHE A 432 -14.50 -10.65 6.38
CA PHE A 432 -14.08 -9.44 7.08
C PHE A 432 -14.50 -8.21 6.28
N VAL A 433 -14.88 -7.15 7.00
CA VAL A 433 -15.24 -5.85 6.43
C VAL A 433 -14.62 -4.74 7.27
N HIS A 434 -13.87 -3.85 6.63
CA HIS A 434 -13.42 -2.58 7.21
C HIS A 434 -14.15 -1.43 6.51
N THR A 435 -14.89 -0.65 7.29
CA THR A 435 -15.51 0.60 6.84
C THR A 435 -14.71 1.74 7.42
N GLU A 436 -14.04 2.53 6.58
CA GLU A 436 -13.39 3.76 7.02
C GLU A 436 -14.45 4.81 7.38
N PRO A 437 -14.16 5.78 8.27
CA PRO A 437 -15.06 6.90 8.47
C PRO A 437 -15.31 7.61 7.13
N ALA A 438 -16.54 8.09 6.91
CA ALA A 438 -16.81 8.96 5.77
C ALA A 438 -15.85 10.15 5.85
N ALA A 439 -14.99 10.31 4.84
CA ALA A 439 -14.12 11.48 4.78
C ALA A 439 -15.02 12.72 4.82
N GLU A 440 -14.67 13.72 5.62
CA GLU A 440 -15.24 15.08 5.52
C GLU A 440 -14.76 15.77 4.22
N ALA A 441 -14.56 15.01 3.15
CA ALA A 441 -14.12 15.49 1.86
C ALA A 441 -15.31 16.10 1.14
N GLU A 442 -15.17 17.37 0.73
CA GLU A 442 -16.03 17.93 -0.31
C GLU A 442 -16.00 16.98 -1.50
N ALA A 443 -17.17 16.58 -1.99
CA ALA A 443 -17.30 15.67 -3.11
C ALA A 443 -16.45 16.20 -4.27
N GLU A 444 -15.40 15.47 -4.65
CA GLU A 444 -14.72 15.77 -5.91
C GLU A 444 -15.77 15.69 -7.02
N PRO A 445 -15.79 16.64 -7.97
CA PRO A 445 -16.74 16.59 -9.07
C PRO A 445 -16.58 15.26 -9.78
N ALA A 446 -17.68 14.50 -9.85
CA ALA A 446 -17.69 13.20 -10.51
C ALA A 446 -17.10 13.36 -11.92
N GLU A 447 -15.96 12.73 -12.18
CA GLU A 447 -15.52 12.53 -13.55
C GLU A 447 -16.61 11.73 -14.27
N GLU A 448 -17.04 12.17 -15.45
CA GLU A 448 -18.05 11.46 -16.24
C GLU A 448 -17.67 9.99 -16.39
N GLY A 449 -18.50 9.10 -15.84
CA GLY A 449 -18.29 7.65 -15.89
C GLY A 449 -17.64 7.02 -14.66
N LYS A 450 -17.16 7.79 -13.67
CA LYS A 450 -16.66 7.26 -12.38
C LYS A 450 -17.70 7.46 -11.28
N GLN A 451 -18.09 6.37 -10.63
CA GLN A 451 -19.02 6.41 -9.50
C GLN A 451 -18.37 7.19 -8.35
N ALA A 452 -19.06 8.21 -7.83
CA ALA A 452 -18.59 8.97 -6.68
C ALA A 452 -18.39 8.02 -5.49
N CYS A 453 -17.17 7.95 -4.99
CA CYS A 453 -16.80 7.17 -3.81
C CYS A 453 -17.31 7.87 -2.55
N THR A 454 -18.45 7.42 -2.02
CA THR A 454 -19.07 7.99 -0.81
C THR A 454 -18.77 7.20 0.45
N VAL A 455 -18.29 5.96 0.32
CA VAL A 455 -17.90 5.08 1.42
C VAL A 455 -16.67 4.26 0.99
N ASN A 456 -15.56 4.43 1.72
CA ASN A 456 -14.37 3.58 1.61
C ASN A 456 -14.59 2.32 2.43
N LEU A 457 -14.86 1.21 1.75
CA LEU A 457 -15.08 -0.10 2.33
C LEU A 457 -14.08 -1.09 1.73
N THR A 458 -13.39 -1.83 2.59
CA THR A 458 -12.60 -3.01 2.18
C THR A 458 -13.31 -4.26 2.65
N THR A 459 -13.59 -5.19 1.73
CA THR A 459 -14.18 -6.50 2.04
C THR A 459 -13.18 -7.59 1.72
N MET A 460 -13.03 -8.57 2.63
CA MET A 460 -12.35 -9.83 2.37
C MET A 460 -13.35 -10.97 2.56
N GLU A 461 -13.63 -11.71 1.50
CA GLU A 461 -14.63 -12.78 1.50
C GLU A 461 -14.01 -14.11 1.11
N LEU A 462 -14.36 -15.18 1.84
CA LEU A 462 -13.85 -16.52 1.57
C LEU A 462 -14.44 -17.06 0.26
N ILE A 463 -13.59 -17.39 -0.70
CA ILE A 463 -14.03 -17.90 -2.00
C ILE A 463 -13.76 -19.39 -2.20
N ALA A 464 -12.76 -19.95 -1.50
CA ALA A 464 -12.50 -21.37 -1.49
C ALA A 464 -11.76 -21.81 -0.22
N LYS A 465 -11.83 -23.10 0.10
CA LYS A 465 -11.05 -23.75 1.16
C LYS A 465 -10.84 -25.22 0.84
N GLY A 466 -9.80 -25.83 1.39
CA GLY A 466 -9.55 -27.25 1.19
C GLY A 466 -8.46 -27.83 2.07
N THR A 467 -8.06 -29.05 1.70
CA THR A 467 -6.98 -29.82 2.32
C THR A 467 -5.99 -30.28 1.25
N GLY A 468 -4.86 -30.86 1.65
CA GLY A 468 -3.87 -31.42 0.74
C GLY A 468 -2.95 -30.42 0.06
N ALA A 469 -2.83 -29.19 0.57
CA ALA A 469 -1.83 -28.24 0.11
C ALA A 469 -0.42 -28.82 0.25
N LYS A 470 0.44 -28.54 -0.74
CA LYS A 470 1.83 -28.98 -0.80
C LYS A 470 2.71 -27.79 -1.18
N SER A 471 4.02 -27.90 -0.94
CA SER A 471 4.94 -26.92 -1.48
C SER A 471 4.88 -26.89 -3.01
N GLU A 472 4.93 -25.68 -3.54
CA GLU A 472 5.05 -25.32 -4.95
C GLU A 472 6.41 -24.71 -5.29
N LEU A 473 7.16 -24.23 -4.29
CA LEU A 473 8.52 -23.75 -4.47
C LEU A 473 9.57 -24.79 -4.09
N GLY A 474 9.16 -26.03 -3.84
CA GLY A 474 10.06 -27.14 -3.50
C GLY A 474 10.69 -27.03 -2.12
N VAL A 475 10.07 -26.31 -1.18
CA VAL A 475 10.44 -26.36 0.24
C VAL A 475 9.84 -27.61 0.87
N LYS A 476 10.66 -28.38 1.58
CA LYS A 476 10.26 -29.41 2.54
C LYS A 476 11.34 -29.50 3.58
#